data_AF-A0AA44G9N8-F1
#
_entry.id   AF-A0AA44G9N8-F1
#
_cell.length_a   1.000
_cell.length_b   1.000
_cell.length_c   1.000
_cell.angle_alpha   90.00
_cell.angle_beta   90.00
_cell.angle_gamma   90.00
#
_symmetry.space_group_name_H-M   'P 1'
#
loop_
_entity.id
_entity.type
_entity.pdbx_description
1 polymer ?
#
loop_
_entity_poly.entity_id
_entity_poly.type
_entity_poly.pdbx_seq_one_letter_code
_entity_poly.pdbx_strand_id
1 'polypeptide(L)'
;MSTTPRAVALSLLKNESDHEIFSAALHSLIISSKAVTKSALKESTQFEDAKFDAFCQYYLNDKKARIELRTSIENKMLWQHKSDLTTRSLSQTVESAMTRVNIHVMPTTELNAIAQELVRFNSLVNQLAKWCNTYKSAADAIAVLTQLDALSTEFSTLQTSLSTKLLLKRLREDSTL
;
A
#
# COMPACT_ATOMS: atom_id res chain seq x y z
N MET A 1 21.85 -16.71 25.59
CA MET A 1 20.47 -16.33 25.96
C MET A 1 20.49 -15.86 27.40
N SER A 2 20.69 -14.56 27.63
CA SER A 2 20.53 -13.97 28.97
C SER A 2 19.04 -13.75 29.19
N THR A 3 18.36 -14.74 29.75
CA THR A 3 16.99 -14.56 30.22
C THR A 3 17.02 -13.68 31.45
N THR A 4 16.80 -12.38 31.26
CA THR A 4 16.53 -11.46 32.36
C THR A 4 15.38 -12.03 33.19
N PRO A 5 15.53 -12.17 34.52
CA PRO A 5 14.46 -12.70 35.36
C PRO A 5 13.17 -11.90 35.18
N ARG A 6 12.02 -12.58 35.08
CA ARG A 6 10.72 -11.95 34.78
C ARG A 6 10.37 -10.77 35.69
N ALA A 7 10.78 -10.82 36.96
CA ALA A 7 10.59 -9.72 37.92
C ALA A 7 11.35 -8.45 37.53
N VAL A 8 12.57 -8.59 37.01
CA VAL A 8 13.42 -7.48 36.56
C VAL A 8 12.90 -6.90 35.25
N ALA A 9 12.44 -7.76 34.32
CA ALA A 9 11.79 -7.31 33.09
C ALA A 9 10.53 -6.47 33.38
N LEU A 10 9.70 -6.89 34.34
CA LEU A 10 8.49 -6.16 34.74
C LEU A 10 8.79 -4.80 35.39
N SER A 11 9.91 -4.65 36.11
CA SER A 11 10.31 -3.33 36.63
C SER A 11 10.74 -2.36 35.53
N LEU A 12 11.37 -2.86 34.46
CA LEU A 12 11.85 -2.04 33.34
C LEU A 12 10.71 -1.58 32.42
N LEU A 13 9.59 -2.31 32.39
CA LEU A 13 8.38 -1.98 31.63
C LEU A 13 7.44 -0.99 32.35
N LYS A 14 7.85 -0.40 33.48
CA LYS A 14 7.00 0.58 34.20
C LYS A 14 7.06 1.98 33.62
N ASN A 15 8.09 2.30 32.84
CA ASN A 15 8.31 3.65 32.35
C ASN A 15 7.55 3.89 31.04
N GLU A 16 6.57 4.80 31.07
CA GLU A 16 5.68 5.10 29.96
C GLU A 16 6.42 5.73 28.76
N SER A 17 7.43 6.57 29.01
CA SER A 17 8.25 7.17 27.95
C SER A 17 9.02 6.13 27.13
N ASP A 18 9.44 5.04 27.76
CA ASP A 18 10.15 3.97 27.06
C ASP A 18 9.22 3.14 26.16
N HIS A 19 7.93 3.04 26.53
CA HIS A 19 6.90 2.48 25.67
C HIS A 19 6.65 3.33 24.43
N GLU A 20 6.63 4.66 24.58
CA GLU A 20 6.48 5.58 23.45
C GLU A 20 7.65 5.43 22.47
N ILE A 21 8.89 5.46 22.96
CA ILE A 21 10.10 5.31 22.12
C ILE A 21 10.08 3.99 21.35
N PHE A 22 9.80 2.88 22.03
CA PHE A 22 9.76 1.57 21.39
C PHE A 22 8.61 1.45 20.39
N SER A 23 7.43 2.02 20.71
CA SER A 23 6.28 2.01 19.81
C SER A 23 6.53 2.85 18.56
N ALA A 24 7.15 4.03 18.69
CA ALA A 24 7.49 4.90 17.58
C ALA A 24 8.51 4.24 16.63
N ALA A 25 9.55 3.61 17.19
CA ALA A 25 10.50 2.80 16.43
C ALA A 25 9.80 1.68 15.65
N LEU A 26 8.90 0.93 16.30
CA LEU A 26 8.15 -0.16 15.68
C LEU A 26 7.21 0.35 14.57
N HIS A 27 6.49 1.45 14.81
CA HIS A 27 5.65 2.10 13.80
C HIS A 27 6.46 2.57 12.58
N SER A 28 7.66 3.14 12.79
CA SER A 28 8.52 3.59 11.69
C SER A 28 8.96 2.44 10.77
N LEU A 29 9.26 1.27 11.36
CA LEU A 29 9.64 0.07 10.60
C LEU A 29 8.45 -0.50 9.83
N ILE A 30 7.25 -0.50 10.42
CA ILE A 30 6.02 -0.93 9.75
C ILE A 30 5.71 -0.02 8.55
N ILE A 31 5.76 1.31 8.72
CA ILE A 31 5.46 2.27 7.64
C ILE A 31 6.45 2.14 6.49
N SER A 32 7.72 1.92 6.81
CA SER A 32 8.77 1.73 5.80
C SER A 32 8.75 0.35 5.12
N SER A 33 7.79 -0.53 5.46
CA SER A 33 7.68 -1.91 4.97
C SER A 33 8.95 -2.75 5.17
N LYS A 34 9.83 -2.35 6.10
CA LYS A 34 11.05 -3.08 6.43
C LYS A 34 10.74 -4.22 7.38
N ALA A 35 11.44 -5.34 7.23
CA ALA A 35 11.35 -6.44 8.18
C ALA A 35 11.71 -5.95 9.60
N VAL A 36 10.81 -6.21 10.57
CA VAL A 36 11.01 -5.88 11.98
C VAL A 36 12.08 -6.80 12.56
N THR A 37 13.34 -6.42 12.42
CA THR A 37 14.50 -7.15 12.95
C THR A 37 14.93 -6.58 14.30
N LYS A 38 15.44 -7.44 15.19
CA LYS A 38 15.94 -7.02 16.51
C LYS A 38 17.09 -6.01 16.41
N SER A 39 17.95 -6.12 15.39
CA SER A 39 19.04 -5.18 15.13
C SER A 39 18.51 -3.78 14.81
N ALA A 40 17.54 -3.66 13.90
CA ALA A 40 16.96 -2.37 13.51
C ALA A 40 16.18 -1.70 14.66
N LEU A 41 15.48 -2.49 15.47
CA LEU A 41 14.81 -1.99 16.67
C LEU A 41 15.81 -1.53 17.74
N LYS A 42 16.94 -2.24 17.91
CA LYS A 42 17.96 -1.84 18.89
C LYS A 42 18.67 -0.55 18.49
N GLU A 43 18.97 -0.39 17.20
CA GLU A 43 19.59 0.82 16.66
C GLU A 43 18.69 2.06 16.81
N SER A 44 17.38 1.90 16.57
CA SER A 44 16.40 3.00 16.66
C SER A 44 16.03 3.37 18.10
N THR A 45 16.05 2.42 19.05
CA THR A 45 15.64 2.67 20.45
C THR A 45 16.80 3.05 21.36
N GLN A 46 18.04 2.67 21.03
CA GLN A 46 19.25 2.90 21.86
C GLN A 46 19.12 2.38 23.29
N PHE A 47 18.27 1.37 23.51
CA PHE A 47 18.06 0.77 24.82
C PHE A 47 19.23 -0.13 25.22
N GLU A 48 19.55 -0.15 26.51
CA GLU A 48 20.44 -1.15 27.10
C GLU A 48 19.89 -2.57 26.90
N ASP A 49 20.77 -3.54 26.71
CA ASP A 49 20.42 -4.92 26.30
C ASP A 49 19.34 -5.57 27.18
N ALA A 50 19.44 -5.42 28.50
CA ALA A 50 18.46 -5.99 29.43
C ALA A 50 17.06 -5.36 29.29
N LYS A 51 17.01 -4.05 29.01
CA LYS A 51 15.77 -3.31 28.77
C LYS A 51 15.20 -3.63 27.40
N PHE A 52 16.04 -3.65 26.37
CA PHE A 52 15.65 -4.03 25.01
C PHE A 52 15.03 -5.43 24.96
N ASP A 53 15.64 -6.40 25.64
CA ASP A 53 15.12 -7.77 25.69
C ASP A 53 13.75 -7.85 26.39
N ALA A 54 13.55 -7.07 27.46
CA ALA A 54 12.26 -6.99 28.16
C ALA A 54 11.16 -6.40 27.26
N PHE A 55 11.46 -5.33 26.53
CA PHE A 55 10.53 -4.70 25.59
C PHE A 55 10.23 -5.58 24.38
N CYS A 56 11.24 -6.28 23.84
CA CYS A 56 11.04 -7.26 22.78
C CYS A 56 10.12 -8.40 23.23
N GLN A 57 10.29 -8.91 24.45
CA GLN A 57 9.38 -9.92 24.99
C GLN A 57 7.95 -9.39 25.11
N TYR A 58 7.77 -8.15 25.58
CA TYR A 58 6.45 -7.55 25.74
C TYR A 58 5.73 -7.27 24.41
N TYR A 59 6.41 -6.68 23.43
CA TYR A 59 5.79 -6.23 22.18
C TYR A 59 5.75 -7.31 21.09
N LEU A 60 6.72 -8.23 21.06
CA LEU A 60 6.85 -9.20 19.96
C LEU A 60 6.39 -10.61 20.33
N ASN A 61 6.56 -11.03 21.59
CA ASN A 61 6.34 -12.42 21.99
C ASN A 61 5.04 -12.61 22.81
N ASP A 62 4.72 -11.65 23.68
CA ASP A 62 3.54 -11.74 24.53
C ASP A 62 2.26 -11.44 23.73
N LYS A 63 1.30 -12.37 23.74
CA LYS A 63 -0.06 -12.17 23.20
C LYS A 63 -0.93 -11.31 24.12
N LYS A 64 -0.47 -10.09 24.42
CA LYS A 64 -1.16 -9.16 25.33
C LYS A 64 -2.20 -8.28 24.64
N ALA A 65 -2.11 -8.09 23.32
CA ALA A 65 -3.06 -7.28 22.58
C ALA A 65 -4.33 -8.09 22.26
N ARG A 66 -5.50 -7.54 22.64
CA ARG A 66 -6.81 -8.08 22.29
C ARG A 66 -7.51 -7.13 21.33
N ILE A 67 -7.91 -7.64 20.17
CA ILE A 67 -8.71 -6.91 19.19
C ILE A 67 -10.12 -7.48 19.24
N GLU A 68 -11.10 -6.62 19.52
CA GLU A 68 -12.52 -6.99 19.46
C GLU A 68 -13.11 -6.56 18.13
N LEU A 69 -13.71 -7.51 17.40
CA LEU A 69 -14.35 -7.27 16.11
C LEU A 69 -15.85 -7.55 16.21
N ARG A 70 -16.67 -6.58 15.80
CA ARG A 70 -18.11 -6.80 15.60
C ARG A 70 -18.34 -7.36 14.20
N THR A 71 -19.14 -8.41 14.11
CA THR A 71 -19.48 -9.07 12.84
C THR A 71 -20.89 -9.65 12.90
N SER A 72 -21.48 -9.95 11.75
CA SER A 72 -22.77 -10.65 11.69
C SER A 72 -22.61 -12.10 12.17
N ILE A 73 -23.71 -12.69 12.66
CA ILE A 73 -23.74 -14.10 13.09
C ILE A 73 -23.38 -15.02 11.91
N GLU A 74 -23.88 -14.72 10.72
CA GLU A 74 -23.57 -15.43 9.47
C GLU A 74 -22.06 -15.42 9.19
N ASN A 75 -21.41 -14.26 9.23
CA ASN A 75 -19.97 -14.15 8.98
C ASN A 75 -19.16 -14.91 10.03
N LYS A 76 -19.59 -14.88 11.30
CA LYS A 76 -18.94 -15.68 12.36
C LYS A 76 -19.02 -17.17 12.04
N MET A 77 -20.18 -17.67 11.62
CA MET A 77 -20.34 -19.08 11.23
C MET A 77 -19.49 -19.45 10.01
N LEU A 78 -19.45 -18.58 9.00
CA LEU A 78 -18.61 -18.75 7.82
C LEU A 78 -17.13 -18.86 8.19
N TRP A 79 -16.63 -17.96 9.05
CA TRP A 79 -15.23 -17.98 9.47
C TRP A 79 -14.91 -19.20 10.33
N GLN A 80 -15.83 -19.61 11.20
CA GLN A 80 -15.67 -20.82 11.99
C GLN A 80 -15.53 -22.04 11.08
N HIS A 81 -16.43 -22.20 10.11
CA HIS A 81 -16.35 -23.28 9.12
C HIS A 81 -15.01 -23.28 8.35
N LYS A 82 -14.53 -22.11 7.91
CA LYS A 82 -13.21 -21.98 7.27
C LYS A 82 -12.06 -22.38 8.20
N SER A 83 -12.19 -22.07 9.48
CA SER A 83 -11.19 -22.41 10.49
C SER A 83 -11.14 -23.92 10.73
N ASP A 84 -12.30 -24.56 10.82
CA ASP A 84 -12.43 -26.00 11.04
C ASP A 84 -11.83 -26.78 9.86
N LEU A 85 -12.07 -26.34 8.63
CA LEU A 85 -11.46 -26.91 7.41
C LEU A 85 -9.92 -26.84 7.40
N THR A 86 -9.34 -25.83 8.07
CA THR A 86 -7.89 -25.62 8.09
C THR A 86 -7.22 -26.13 9.37
N THR A 87 -7.98 -26.77 10.28
CA THR A 87 -7.50 -27.26 11.60
C THR A 87 -6.81 -26.17 12.44
N ARG A 88 -7.22 -24.91 12.26
CA ARG A 88 -6.68 -23.75 12.98
C ARG A 88 -7.74 -23.16 13.88
N SER A 89 -7.32 -22.39 14.88
CA SER A 89 -8.26 -21.59 15.67
C SER A 89 -8.80 -20.41 14.86
N LEU A 90 -10.03 -19.98 15.17
CA LEU A 90 -10.66 -18.83 14.50
C LEU A 90 -9.77 -17.59 14.57
N SER A 91 -9.09 -17.36 15.71
CA SER A 91 -8.15 -16.26 15.90
C SER A 91 -6.96 -16.34 14.95
N GLN A 92 -6.35 -17.51 14.77
CA GLN A 92 -5.22 -17.68 13.84
C GLN A 92 -5.65 -17.50 12.37
N THR A 93 -6.87 -17.92 12.05
CA THR A 93 -7.44 -17.74 10.71
C THR A 93 -7.66 -16.27 10.42
N VAL A 94 -8.22 -15.51 11.36
CA VAL A 94 -8.41 -14.06 11.24
C VAL A 94 -7.07 -13.33 11.20
N GLU A 95 -6.11 -13.69 12.06
CA GLU A 95 -4.75 -13.14 12.04
C GLU A 95 -4.10 -13.34 10.67
N SER A 96 -4.10 -14.58 10.16
CA SER A 96 -3.53 -14.93 8.85
C SER A 96 -4.22 -14.17 7.70
N ALA A 97 -5.54 -13.98 7.79
CA ALA A 97 -6.28 -13.21 6.79
C ALA A 97 -5.83 -11.75 6.81
N MET A 98 -5.78 -11.12 7.99
CA MET A 98 -5.39 -9.71 8.13
C MET A 98 -3.93 -9.45 7.72
N THR A 99 -3.00 -10.39 8.00
CA THR A 99 -1.60 -10.28 7.57
C THR A 99 -1.45 -10.36 6.05
N ARG A 100 -2.34 -11.09 5.36
CA ARG A 100 -2.29 -11.29 3.90
C ARG A 100 -3.03 -10.22 3.11
N VAL A 101 -3.90 -9.44 3.75
CA VAL A 101 -4.65 -8.38 3.08
C VAL A 101 -3.70 -7.26 2.70
N ASN A 102 -3.45 -7.11 1.41
CA ASN A 102 -2.79 -5.92 0.86
C ASN A 102 -3.86 -4.90 0.49
N ILE A 103 -3.89 -3.75 1.19
CA ILE A 103 -4.84 -2.68 0.90
C ILE A 103 -4.23 -1.80 -0.19
N HIS A 104 -4.68 -1.98 -1.43
CA HIS A 104 -4.33 -1.07 -2.51
C HIS A 104 -5.18 0.20 -2.41
N VAL A 105 -4.61 1.24 -1.79
CA VAL A 105 -5.16 2.60 -1.91
C VAL A 105 -4.74 3.13 -3.28
N MET A 106 -5.61 2.93 -4.28
CA MET A 106 -5.36 3.49 -5.60
C MET A 106 -5.29 5.02 -5.50
N PRO A 107 -4.25 5.68 -6.03
CA PRO A 107 -4.18 7.14 -6.06
C PRO A 107 -5.22 7.64 -7.06
N THR A 108 -6.42 7.91 -6.56
CA THR A 108 -7.56 8.38 -7.36
C THR A 108 -7.28 9.71 -8.04
N THR A 109 -6.38 10.53 -7.50
CA THR A 109 -6.02 11.84 -8.07
C THR A 109 -5.32 11.74 -9.42
N GLU A 110 -4.31 10.86 -9.54
CA GLU A 110 -3.57 10.66 -10.80
C GLU A 110 -4.46 10.06 -11.88
N LEU A 111 -5.29 9.08 -11.52
CA LEU A 111 -6.23 8.44 -12.45
C LEU A 111 -7.35 9.38 -12.90
N ASN A 112 -7.86 10.23 -12.00
CA ASN A 112 -8.86 11.23 -12.34
C ASN A 112 -8.28 12.32 -13.25
N ALA A 113 -7.03 12.73 -13.04
CA ALA A 113 -6.35 13.69 -13.93
C ALA A 113 -6.19 13.09 -15.35
N ILE A 114 -5.79 11.82 -15.45
CA ILE A 114 -5.69 11.12 -16.74
C ILE A 114 -7.07 10.98 -17.40
N ALA A 115 -8.11 10.64 -16.64
CA ALA A 115 -9.48 10.53 -17.16
C ALA A 115 -10.02 11.87 -17.67
N GLN A 116 -9.73 12.98 -16.98
CA GLN A 116 -10.11 14.33 -17.43
C GLN A 116 -9.40 14.72 -18.72
N GLU A 117 -8.11 14.40 -18.87
CA GLU A 117 -7.38 14.63 -20.12
C GLU A 117 -7.94 13.81 -21.29
N LEU A 118 -8.33 12.55 -21.05
CA LEU A 118 -8.99 11.72 -22.07
C LEU A 118 -10.34 12.29 -22.51
N VAL A 119 -11.13 12.81 -21.56
CA VAL A 119 -12.40 13.49 -21.88
C VAL A 119 -12.17 14.76 -22.69
N ARG A 120 -11.15 15.56 -22.33
CA ARG A 120 -10.76 16.76 -23.08
C ARG A 120 -10.35 16.43 -24.50
N PHE A 121 -9.53 15.38 -24.68
CA PHE A 121 -9.09 14.91 -25.99
C PHE A 121 -10.27 14.46 -26.87
N ASN A 122 -11.18 13.65 -26.32
CA ASN A 122 -12.38 13.21 -27.05
C ASN A 122 -13.27 14.38 -27.50
N SER A 123 -13.38 15.43 -26.69
CA SER A 123 -14.10 16.65 -27.07
C SER A 123 -13.46 17.33 -28.28
N LEU A 124 -12.13 17.45 -28.30
CA LEU A 124 -11.39 18.06 -29.40
C LEU A 124 -11.52 17.24 -30.70
N VAL A 125 -11.41 15.91 -30.62
CA VAL A 125 -11.61 15.02 -31.78
C VAL A 125 -13.02 15.15 -32.34
N ASN A 126 -14.04 15.24 -31.49
CA ASN A 126 -15.42 15.39 -31.94
C ASN A 126 -15.67 16.77 -32.59
N GLN A 127 -14.99 17.81 -32.12
CA GLN A 127 -15.03 19.14 -32.76
C GLN A 127 -14.35 19.11 -34.14
N LEU A 128 -13.20 18.44 -34.25
CA LEU A 128 -12.51 18.24 -35.53
C LEU A 128 -13.39 17.47 -36.52
N ALA A 129 -14.04 16.40 -36.08
CA ALA A 129 -14.98 15.65 -36.93
C ALA A 129 -16.15 16.52 -37.43
N LYS A 130 -16.70 17.39 -36.58
CA LYS A 130 -17.74 18.35 -36.98
C LYS A 130 -17.19 19.40 -37.98
N TRP A 131 -15.97 19.86 -37.80
CA TRP A 131 -15.32 20.81 -38.71
C TRP A 131 -15.06 20.18 -40.08
N CYS A 132 -14.51 18.96 -40.15
CA CYS A 132 -14.36 18.22 -41.40
C CYS A 132 -15.69 18.07 -42.16
N ASN A 133 -16.77 17.79 -41.44
CA ASN A 133 -18.10 17.68 -42.03
C ASN A 133 -18.67 19.02 -42.55
N THR A 134 -18.18 20.13 -42.00
CA THR A 134 -18.61 21.50 -42.34
C THR A 134 -17.82 22.06 -43.54
N TYR A 135 -16.51 21.83 -43.59
CA TYR A 135 -15.63 22.32 -44.66
C TYR A 135 -15.33 21.21 -45.67
N LYS A 136 -16.26 20.96 -46.59
CA LYS A 136 -16.21 19.89 -47.62
C LYS A 136 -15.24 20.16 -48.79
N SER A 137 -14.45 21.23 -48.75
CA SER A 137 -13.49 21.54 -49.81
C SER A 137 -12.27 20.61 -49.71
N ALA A 138 -11.74 20.14 -50.84
CA ALA A 138 -10.62 19.18 -50.86
C ALA A 138 -9.33 19.72 -50.21
N ALA A 139 -9.14 21.05 -50.23
CA ALA A 139 -7.95 21.69 -49.66
C ALA A 139 -8.03 21.82 -48.12
N ASP A 140 -9.20 22.17 -47.58
CA ASP A 140 -9.41 22.30 -46.14
C ASP A 140 -9.40 20.92 -45.44
N ALA A 141 -9.92 19.89 -46.11
CA ALA A 141 -9.90 18.52 -45.61
C ALA A 141 -8.47 17.98 -45.43
N ILE A 142 -7.54 18.30 -46.34
CA ILE A 142 -6.13 17.88 -46.26
C ILE A 142 -5.43 18.57 -45.07
N ALA A 143 -5.69 19.84 -44.82
CA ALA A 143 -5.13 20.58 -43.69
C ALA A 143 -5.63 20.05 -42.34
N VAL A 144 -6.87 19.60 -42.25
CA VAL A 144 -7.41 19.00 -41.03
C VAL A 144 -6.87 17.58 -40.81
N LEU A 145 -6.72 16.79 -41.88
CA LEU A 145 -6.12 15.45 -41.81
C LEU A 145 -4.65 15.48 -41.34
N THR A 146 -3.87 16.46 -41.80
CA THR A 146 -2.47 16.60 -41.35
C THR A 146 -2.36 17.02 -39.88
N GLN A 147 -3.26 17.87 -39.38
CA GLN A 147 -3.31 18.19 -37.94
C GLN A 147 -3.78 17.00 -37.08
N LEU A 148 -4.70 16.18 -37.59
CA LEU A 148 -5.14 14.95 -36.93
C LEU A 148 -4.01 13.91 -36.84
N ASP A 149 -3.22 13.77 -37.89
CA ASP A 149 -2.07 12.85 -37.91
C ASP A 149 -0.98 13.28 -36.92
N ALA A 150 -0.71 14.59 -36.82
CA ALA A 150 0.19 15.14 -35.81
C ALA A 150 -0.29 14.85 -34.37
N LEU A 151 -1.58 15.05 -34.08
CA LEU A 151 -2.18 14.75 -32.78
C LEU A 151 -2.15 13.24 -32.45
N SER A 152 -2.39 12.37 -33.44
CA SER A 152 -2.30 10.91 -33.27
C SER A 152 -0.88 10.47 -32.88
N THR A 153 0.12 11.13 -33.47
CA THR A 153 1.54 10.87 -33.21
C THR A 153 1.94 11.32 -31.80
N GLU A 154 1.50 12.51 -31.37
CA GLU A 154 1.68 13.01 -30.00
C GLU A 154 0.97 12.13 -28.97
N PHE A 155 -0.21 11.61 -29.29
CA PHE A 155 -0.95 10.70 -28.42
C PHE A 155 -0.22 9.37 -28.23
N SER A 156 0.30 8.78 -29.31
CA SER A 156 1.06 7.51 -29.25
C SER A 156 2.34 7.65 -28.42
N THR A 157 3.01 8.80 -28.51
CA THR A 157 4.20 9.09 -27.70
C THR A 157 3.85 9.31 -26.22
N LEU A 158 2.75 10.00 -25.91
CA LEU A 158 2.23 10.14 -24.55
C LEU A 158 1.86 8.77 -23.94
N GLN A 159 1.16 7.91 -24.69
CA GLN A 159 0.77 6.57 -24.24
C GLN A 159 2.00 5.68 -23.96
N THR A 160 3.02 5.78 -24.81
CA THR A 160 4.28 5.05 -24.63
C THR A 160 5.06 5.55 -23.40
N SER A 161 5.08 6.86 -23.16
CA SER A 161 5.69 7.50 -21.98
C SER A 161 4.97 7.12 -20.68
N LEU A 162 3.64 7.05 -20.70
CA LEU A 162 2.84 6.60 -19.55
C LEU A 162 3.09 5.13 -19.23
N SER A 163 3.13 4.27 -20.26
CA SER A 163 3.38 2.84 -20.10
C SER A 163 4.78 2.56 -19.55
N THR A 164 5.80 3.31 -20.01
CA THR A 164 7.17 3.21 -19.48
C THR A 164 7.29 3.74 -18.06
N LYS A 165 6.64 4.86 -17.71
CA LYS A 165 6.62 5.36 -16.32
C LYS A 165 5.93 4.38 -15.36
N LEU A 166 4.83 3.75 -15.78
CA LEU A 166 4.14 2.72 -14.99
C LEU A 166 4.99 1.45 -14.82
N LEU A 167 5.69 1.02 -15.86
CA LEU A 167 6.64 -0.10 -15.79
C LEU A 167 7.84 0.20 -14.87
N LEU A 168 8.41 1.41 -14.96
CA LEU A 168 9.50 1.84 -14.08
C LEU A 168 9.06 1.93 -12.62
N LYS A 169 7.81 2.35 -12.36
CA LYS A 169 7.22 2.36 -11.02
C LYS A 169 7.09 0.93 -10.48
N ARG A 170 6.57 -0.02 -11.27
CA ARG A 170 6.52 -1.44 -10.88
C ARG A 170 7.91 -2.05 -10.63
N LEU A 171 8.87 -1.82 -11.52
CA LEU A 171 10.24 -2.33 -11.36
C LEU A 171 10.92 -1.78 -10.11
N ARG A 172 10.64 -0.52 -9.75
CA ARG A 172 11.15 0.09 -8.51
C ARG A 172 10.50 -0.54 -7.27
N GLU A 173 9.20 -0.84 -7.32
CA GLU A 173 8.46 -1.52 -6.25
C GLU A 173 8.92 -2.99 -6.07
N ASP A 174 9.25 -3.69 -7.16
CA ASP A 174 9.75 -5.08 -7.12
C ASP A 174 11.23 -5.17 -6.65
N SER A 175 12.04 -4.15 -6.89
CA SER A 175 13.45 -4.09 -6.41
C SER A 175 13.61 -3.78 -4.92
N THR A 176 12.50 -3.50 -4.23
CA THR A 176 12.45 -3.23 -2.78
C THR A 176 11.91 -4.39 -1.95
N LEU A 177 11.67 -5.55 -2.57
CA LEU A 177 11.44 -6.85 -1.92
C LEU A 177 12.76 -7.62 -1.76
#